data_AF-A0A7S4IUL6-F1
#
_entry.id   AF-A0A7S4IUL6-F1
#
_cell.length_a   1.000
_cell.length_b   1.000
_cell.length_c   1.000
_cell.angle_alpha   90.00
_cell.angle_beta   90.00
_cell.angle_gamma   90.00
#
_symmetry.space_group_name_H-M   'P 1'
#
loop_
_entity.id
_entity.type
_entity.pdbx_description
1 polymer ?
#
loop_
_entity_poly.entity_id
_entity_poly.type
_entity_poly.pdbx_seq_one_letter_code
_entity_poly.pdbx_strand_id
1 'polypeptide(L)'
;GQQNGGPDKDWVNPHFTAPAPALLGFDRNINWHCHGNDVDHATACTRANVNILSLYGWEIPYNVCRNLEWQVCAAKGTLPGQGSDNIIFSFAPKDLQVDGGDFPLGGCNSYAPSGCGGADYASGDIFYLEACVLDTMCSNRDDMWALKAGDTWHCEMEYAGFKKLYQWILNKEWPD
;
A
#
# COMPACT_ATOMS: atom_id res chain seq x y z
N GLY A 1 11.28 35.06 -15.60
CA GLY A 1 10.35 34.11 -16.22
C GLY A 1 10.62 32.75 -15.62
N GLN A 2 9.70 32.25 -14.81
CA GLN A 2 9.77 30.92 -14.20
C GLN A 2 9.77 29.87 -15.33
N GLN A 3 10.74 28.95 -15.29
CA GLN A 3 10.72 27.77 -16.14
C GLN A 3 9.76 26.76 -15.51
N ASN A 4 8.68 26.48 -16.23
CA ASN A 4 7.73 25.43 -15.92
C ASN A 4 8.42 24.07 -16.10
N GLY A 5 8.82 23.43 -15.00
CA GLY A 5 9.17 22.02 -14.98
C GLY A 5 7.89 21.20 -15.18
N GLY A 6 7.72 20.62 -16.37
CA GLY A 6 6.69 19.62 -16.59
C GLY A 6 6.95 18.37 -15.73
N PRO A 7 5.93 17.57 -15.42
CA PRO A 7 6.11 16.35 -14.65
C PRO A 7 7.03 15.40 -15.41
N ASP A 8 8.09 14.93 -14.73
CA ASP A 8 9.06 13.96 -15.24
C ASP A 8 8.33 12.73 -15.78
N LYS A 9 8.78 12.19 -16.91
CA LYS A 9 8.16 11.06 -17.64
C LYS A 9 8.62 9.69 -17.12
N ASP A 10 9.30 9.64 -15.98
CA ASP A 10 9.98 8.44 -15.48
C ASP A 10 9.09 7.56 -14.56
N TRP A 11 7.80 7.88 -14.44
CA TRP A 11 6.82 7.14 -13.62
C TRP A 11 6.56 5.70 -14.08
N VAL A 12 6.91 5.38 -15.32
CA VAL A 12 6.64 4.06 -15.92
C VAL A 12 7.59 2.99 -15.36
N ASN A 13 8.74 3.38 -14.82
CA ASN A 13 9.65 2.48 -14.11
C ASN A 13 10.46 3.23 -13.05
N PRO A 14 10.11 3.14 -11.76
CA PRO A 14 10.92 3.74 -10.71
C PRO A 14 12.35 3.19 -10.77
N HIS A 15 13.32 4.10 -10.81
CA HIS A 15 14.74 3.76 -10.83
C HIS A 15 15.27 3.63 -9.40
N PHE A 16 15.24 2.41 -8.87
CA PHE A 16 15.86 2.09 -7.59
C PHE A 16 17.36 1.79 -7.74
N THR A 17 18.16 2.22 -6.77
CA THR A 17 19.62 2.02 -6.77
C THR A 17 20.04 0.66 -6.21
N ALA A 18 19.13 -0.01 -5.49
CA ALA A 18 19.27 -1.32 -4.90
C ALA A 18 17.87 -1.98 -4.79
N PRO A 19 17.75 -3.28 -4.47
CA PRO A 19 16.47 -3.91 -4.13
C PRO A 19 15.67 -3.04 -3.15
N ALA A 20 14.46 -2.63 -3.55
CA ALA A 20 13.61 -1.70 -2.81
C ALA A 20 12.39 -2.41 -2.22
N PRO A 21 12.31 -2.64 -0.90
CA PRO A 21 11.18 -3.33 -0.30
C PRO A 21 9.87 -2.60 -0.59
N ALA A 22 8.78 -3.36 -0.66
CA ALA A 22 7.44 -2.80 -0.74
C ALA A 22 7.10 -2.07 0.56
N LEU A 23 6.46 -0.91 0.47
CA LEU A 23 6.05 -0.11 1.63
C LEU A 23 4.53 0.08 1.59
N LEU A 24 3.85 -0.38 2.63
CA LEU A 24 2.41 -0.17 2.83
C LEU A 24 2.14 0.83 3.96
N GLY A 25 0.97 1.47 3.89
CA GLY A 25 0.52 2.48 4.84
C GLY A 25 -0.27 3.57 4.12
N PHE A 26 -0.40 4.74 4.75
CA PHE A 26 -1.23 5.81 4.22
C PHE A 26 -0.70 7.20 4.61
N ASP A 27 -1.06 8.21 3.82
CA ASP A 27 -0.84 9.64 4.05
C ASP A 27 0.54 10.00 4.65
N ARG A 28 0.54 10.59 5.85
CA ARG A 28 1.71 11.14 6.52
C ARG A 28 2.69 10.06 6.96
N ASN A 29 2.23 8.84 7.17
CA ASN A 29 3.08 7.74 7.62
C ASN A 29 4.06 7.32 6.53
N ILE A 30 3.61 7.26 5.27
CA ILE A 30 4.48 7.04 4.12
C ILE A 30 5.50 8.18 4.01
N ASN A 31 5.06 9.45 4.15
CA ASN A 31 5.97 10.60 4.08
C ASN A 31 7.05 10.58 5.16
N TRP A 32 6.66 10.27 6.40
CA TRP A 32 7.60 10.16 7.52
C TRP A 32 8.62 9.04 7.29
N HIS A 33 8.18 7.90 6.74
CA HIS A 33 9.08 6.80 6.41
C HIS A 33 10.07 7.18 5.29
N CYS A 34 9.59 7.85 4.24
CA CYS A 34 10.41 8.26 3.10
C CYS A 34 11.20 9.57 3.35
N HIS A 35 11.12 10.16 4.55
CA HIS A 35 11.77 11.42 4.95
C HIS A 35 11.47 12.63 4.04
N GLY A 36 10.33 12.62 3.36
CA GLY A 36 9.95 13.67 2.40
C GLY A 36 9.08 14.76 3.02
N ASN A 37 9.54 16.01 2.97
CA ASN A 37 8.65 17.18 2.95
C ASN A 37 8.16 17.48 1.51
N ASP A 38 8.45 16.58 0.58
CA ASP A 38 8.13 16.71 -0.83
C ASP A 38 6.64 16.48 -1.07
N VAL A 39 6.07 17.25 -2.01
CA VAL A 39 4.67 17.14 -2.43
C VAL A 39 4.42 15.83 -3.22
N ASP A 40 5.50 15.19 -3.67
CA ASP A 40 5.49 13.95 -4.44
C ASP A 40 6.04 12.78 -3.61
N HIS A 41 5.13 11.91 -3.15
CA HIS A 41 5.45 10.73 -2.33
C HIS A 41 6.33 9.73 -3.07
N ALA A 42 6.08 9.53 -4.36
CA ALA A 42 6.78 8.50 -5.12
C ALA A 42 8.22 8.88 -5.40
N THR A 43 8.49 10.16 -5.69
CA THR A 43 9.87 10.65 -5.83
C THR A 43 10.62 10.53 -4.51
N ALA A 44 10.01 10.94 -3.39
CA ALA A 44 10.64 10.83 -2.07
C ALA A 44 10.95 9.37 -1.70
N CYS A 45 9.99 8.46 -1.89
CA CYS A 45 10.15 7.04 -1.59
C CYS A 45 11.14 6.34 -2.53
N THR A 46 11.16 6.70 -3.82
CA THR A 46 12.16 6.17 -4.76
C THR A 46 13.58 6.57 -4.33
N ARG A 47 13.78 7.82 -3.89
CA ARG A 47 15.08 8.29 -3.34
C ARG A 47 15.45 7.61 -2.02
N ALA A 48 14.45 7.31 -1.19
CA ALA A 48 14.63 6.50 0.02
C ALA A 48 14.80 5.00 -0.27
N ASN A 49 14.79 4.59 -1.54
CA ASN A 49 14.93 3.21 -2.00
C ASN A 49 13.86 2.27 -1.42
N VAL A 50 12.61 2.75 -1.37
CA VAL A 50 11.41 1.98 -0.98
C VAL A 50 10.32 2.11 -2.04
N ASN A 51 9.60 1.02 -2.28
CA ASN A 51 8.62 0.92 -3.36
C ASN A 51 7.19 1.09 -2.82
N ILE A 52 6.48 2.11 -3.29
CA ILE A 52 5.08 2.38 -2.93
C ILE A 52 4.15 2.20 -4.13
N LEU A 53 2.89 1.88 -3.86
CA LEU A 53 1.83 2.10 -4.85
C LEU A 53 1.51 3.60 -4.90
N SER A 54 1.80 4.25 -6.03
CA SER A 54 1.43 5.66 -6.21
C SER A 54 -0.09 5.80 -6.36
N LEU A 55 -0.70 6.59 -5.47
CA LEU A 55 -2.12 6.95 -5.55
C LEU A 55 -2.39 8.05 -6.59
N TYR A 56 -1.34 8.73 -7.10
CA TYR A 56 -1.44 9.98 -7.87
C TYR A 56 -0.89 9.89 -9.31
N GLY A 57 -0.86 8.70 -9.92
CA GLY A 57 -0.41 8.53 -11.30
C GLY A 57 -1.42 9.05 -12.33
N TRP A 58 -1.03 10.02 -13.16
CA TRP A 58 -1.89 10.54 -14.24
C TRP A 58 -1.95 9.57 -15.45
N GLU A 59 -0.87 8.83 -15.72
CA GLU A 59 -0.83 7.81 -16.79
C GLU A 59 -1.53 6.51 -16.40
N ILE A 60 -1.42 6.09 -15.13
CA ILE A 60 -2.07 4.89 -14.60
C ILE A 60 -2.78 5.29 -13.30
N PRO A 61 -4.09 5.61 -13.36
CA PRO A 61 -4.85 6.02 -12.19
C PRO A 61 -5.01 4.86 -11.22
N TYR A 62 -4.95 5.19 -9.93
CA TYR A 62 -5.27 4.26 -8.87
C TYR A 62 -6.68 3.68 -9.05
N ASN A 63 -6.81 2.38 -8.79
CA ASN A 63 -8.09 1.72 -8.56
C ASN A 63 -7.86 0.48 -7.69
N VAL A 64 -8.94 -0.06 -7.12
CA VAL A 64 -8.88 -1.20 -6.20
C VAL A 64 -8.28 -2.46 -6.85
N CYS A 65 -8.52 -2.69 -8.15
CA CYS A 65 -7.93 -3.84 -8.85
C CYS A 65 -6.41 -3.72 -8.97
N ARG A 66 -5.91 -2.50 -9.27
CA ARG A 66 -4.48 -2.22 -9.31
C ARG A 66 -3.86 -2.33 -7.91
N ASN A 67 -4.59 -1.91 -6.88
CA ASN A 67 -4.13 -2.09 -5.51
C ASN A 67 -3.93 -3.58 -5.17
N LEU A 68 -4.94 -4.41 -5.45
CA LEU A 68 -4.86 -5.84 -5.24
C LEU A 68 -3.71 -6.49 -6.03
N GLU A 69 -3.56 -6.15 -7.31
CA GLU A 69 -2.44 -6.62 -8.13
C GLU A 69 -1.10 -6.26 -7.48
N TRP A 70 -0.95 -5.02 -7.04
CA TRP A 70 0.26 -4.54 -6.39
C TRP A 70 0.57 -5.32 -5.12
N GLN A 71 -0.43 -5.56 -4.26
CA GLN A 71 -0.25 -6.33 -3.01
C GLN A 71 0.17 -7.79 -3.27
N VAL A 72 -0.45 -8.44 -4.26
CA VAL A 72 -0.06 -9.80 -4.68
C VAL A 72 1.37 -9.81 -5.22
N CYS A 73 1.74 -8.80 -6.02
CA CYS A 73 3.10 -8.67 -6.53
C CYS A 73 4.12 -8.40 -5.42
N ALA A 74 3.78 -7.57 -4.43
CA ALA A 74 4.60 -7.24 -3.27
C ALA A 74 4.90 -8.49 -2.44
N ALA A 75 3.86 -9.27 -2.12
CA ALA A 75 3.97 -10.53 -1.38
C ALA A 75 4.85 -11.56 -2.09
N LYS A 76 4.85 -11.56 -3.43
CA LYS A 76 5.71 -12.43 -4.24
C LYS A 76 7.13 -11.91 -4.45
N GLY A 77 7.44 -10.68 -4.05
CA GLY A 77 8.72 -10.05 -4.35
C GLY A 77 8.92 -9.68 -5.83
N THR A 78 7.81 -9.47 -6.56
CA THR A 78 7.81 -9.33 -8.03
C THR A 78 7.52 -7.92 -8.52
N LEU A 79 7.39 -6.93 -7.63
CA LEU A 79 7.27 -5.54 -8.05
C LEU A 79 8.55 -5.09 -8.78
N PRO A 80 8.44 -4.16 -9.75
CA PRO A 80 9.60 -3.57 -10.41
C PRO A 80 10.62 -3.06 -9.39
N GLY A 81 11.86 -3.55 -9.47
CA GLY A 81 12.96 -3.16 -8.59
C GLY A 81 12.89 -3.64 -7.14
N GLN A 82 11.90 -4.47 -6.77
CA GLN A 82 11.78 -4.94 -5.39
C GLN A 82 12.96 -5.80 -4.96
N GLY A 83 13.38 -6.73 -5.83
CA GLY A 83 14.57 -7.57 -5.67
C GLY A 83 14.58 -8.50 -4.43
N SER A 84 13.49 -8.51 -3.67
CA SER A 84 13.20 -9.33 -2.49
C SER A 84 11.69 -9.36 -2.27
N ASP A 85 11.19 -10.25 -1.42
CA ASP A 85 9.81 -10.34 -0.95
C ASP A 85 9.56 -9.55 0.35
N ASN A 86 10.50 -8.68 0.71
CA ASN A 86 10.39 -7.81 1.87
C ASN A 86 9.29 -6.76 1.66
N ILE A 87 8.49 -6.62 2.71
CA ILE A 87 7.41 -5.67 2.90
C ILE A 87 7.68 -4.92 4.21
N ILE A 88 7.50 -3.61 4.18
CA ILE A 88 7.58 -2.71 5.33
C ILE A 88 6.22 -2.06 5.53
N PHE A 89 5.82 -1.88 6.77
CA PHE A 89 4.62 -1.13 7.13
C PHE A 89 5.01 0.22 7.73
N SER A 90 4.65 1.33 7.07
CA SER A 90 4.87 2.68 7.60
C SER A 90 3.91 3.05 8.74
N PHE A 91 2.82 2.30 8.89
CA PHE A 91 1.90 2.32 10.03
C PHE A 91 1.68 0.87 10.47
N ALA A 92 1.76 0.59 11.77
CA ALA A 92 1.65 -0.79 12.25
C ALA A 92 0.22 -1.33 12.05
N PRO A 93 0.03 -2.54 11.47
CA PRO A 93 -1.31 -3.07 11.24
C PRO A 93 -2.17 -3.16 12.51
N LYS A 94 -1.60 -3.58 13.64
CA LYS A 94 -2.31 -3.65 14.93
C LYS A 94 -2.85 -2.32 15.48
N ASP A 95 -2.31 -1.21 15.00
CA ASP A 95 -2.72 0.12 15.45
C ASP A 95 -3.90 0.66 14.62
N LEU A 96 -4.40 -0.12 13.64
CA LEU A 96 -5.61 0.20 12.88
C LEU A 96 -6.83 0.24 13.82
N GLN A 97 -7.51 1.38 13.82
CA GLN A 97 -8.69 1.62 14.64
C GLN A 97 -9.94 1.43 13.79
N VAL A 98 -10.64 0.31 14.00
CA VAL A 98 -11.91 0.04 13.30
C VAL A 98 -12.99 1.00 13.79
N ASP A 99 -13.02 1.26 15.11
CA ASP A 99 -13.98 2.16 15.74
C ASP A 99 -13.27 3.34 16.43
N GLY A 100 -13.57 4.56 15.98
CA GLY A 100 -13.09 5.80 16.59
C GLY A 100 -11.62 6.17 16.31
N GLY A 101 -11.13 7.18 17.02
CA GLY A 101 -9.75 7.70 16.94
C GLY A 101 -9.43 8.55 15.71
N ASP A 102 -8.15 8.56 15.30
CA ASP A 102 -7.68 9.51 14.27
C ASP A 102 -8.11 9.10 12.85
N PHE A 103 -8.17 7.80 12.58
CA PHE A 103 -8.50 7.23 11.27
C PHE A 103 -9.49 6.05 11.39
N PRO A 104 -10.74 6.29 11.84
CA PRO A 104 -11.75 5.25 11.93
C PRO A 104 -12.11 4.71 10.55
N LEU A 105 -12.36 3.40 10.46
CA LEU A 105 -12.81 2.75 9.24
C LEU A 105 -14.16 3.33 8.77
N GLY A 106 -14.28 3.62 7.48
CA GLY A 106 -15.42 4.30 6.88
C GLY A 106 -15.52 5.80 7.20
N GLY A 107 -14.53 6.35 7.90
CA GLY A 107 -14.45 7.77 8.22
C GLY A 107 -13.63 8.55 7.18
N CYS A 108 -14.07 9.76 6.85
CA CYS A 108 -13.34 10.64 5.92
C CYS A 108 -12.30 11.52 6.63
N ASN A 109 -11.43 10.91 7.43
CA ASN A 109 -10.38 11.61 8.20
C ASN A 109 -9.00 11.59 7.49
N SER A 110 -8.95 11.06 6.28
CA SER A 110 -7.74 10.94 5.45
C SER A 110 -8.06 11.27 3.98
N TYR A 111 -7.06 11.21 3.09
CA TYR A 111 -7.28 11.49 1.66
C TYR A 111 -8.31 10.54 1.06
N ALA A 112 -9.33 11.08 0.39
CA ALA A 112 -10.32 10.33 -0.39
C ALA A 112 -10.30 10.83 -1.85
N PRO A 113 -10.11 9.96 -2.86
CA PRO A 113 -9.95 10.37 -4.26
C PRO A 113 -11.11 11.22 -4.81
N SER A 114 -12.35 10.95 -4.40
CA SER A 114 -13.57 11.65 -4.82
C SER A 114 -14.08 12.66 -3.79
N GLY A 115 -13.35 12.86 -2.68
CA GLY A 115 -13.82 13.64 -1.53
C GLY A 115 -14.84 12.89 -0.66
N CYS A 116 -15.27 13.53 0.44
CA CYS A 116 -16.05 12.92 1.52
C CYS A 116 -17.58 12.88 1.28
N GLY A 117 -18.03 12.79 0.03
CA GLY A 117 -19.43 13.04 -0.36
C GLY A 117 -20.28 11.83 -0.70
N GLY A 118 -19.74 10.61 -0.60
CA GLY A 118 -20.39 9.37 -1.06
C GLY A 118 -19.72 8.10 -0.54
N ALA A 119 -20.04 6.94 -1.16
CA ALA A 119 -19.53 5.61 -0.84
C ALA A 119 -18.03 5.40 -1.17
N ASP A 120 -17.25 6.48 -1.12
CA ASP A 120 -15.83 6.51 -1.42
C ASP A 120 -15.02 6.11 -0.18
N TYR A 121 -13.89 5.45 -0.42
CA TYR A 121 -12.95 5.00 0.60
C TYR A 121 -11.84 6.04 0.80
N ALA A 122 -11.47 6.26 2.06
CA ALA A 122 -10.32 7.07 2.43
C ALA A 122 -9.04 6.22 2.44
N SER A 123 -7.86 6.84 2.49
CA SER A 123 -6.58 6.12 2.44
C SER A 123 -6.39 5.17 3.64
N GLY A 124 -7.00 5.46 4.79
CA GLY A 124 -7.09 4.52 5.91
C GLY A 124 -7.91 3.25 5.58
N ASP A 125 -9.03 3.37 4.86
CA ASP A 125 -9.84 2.23 4.42
C ASP A 125 -9.08 1.35 3.42
N ILE A 126 -8.33 2.00 2.52
CA ILE A 126 -7.45 1.34 1.56
C ILE A 126 -6.38 0.53 2.29
N PHE A 127 -5.71 1.12 3.28
CA PHE A 127 -4.68 0.43 4.05
C PHE A 127 -5.25 -0.70 4.92
N TYR A 128 -6.45 -0.53 5.48
CA TYR A 128 -7.14 -1.62 6.18
C TYR A 128 -7.39 -2.81 5.25
N LEU A 129 -7.88 -2.54 4.03
CA LEU A 129 -8.07 -3.58 3.01
C LEU A 129 -6.75 -4.27 2.64
N GLU A 130 -5.67 -3.50 2.47
CA GLU A 130 -4.33 -4.02 2.22
C GLU A 130 -3.85 -5.01 3.30
N ALA A 131 -4.01 -4.65 4.57
CA ALA A 131 -3.67 -5.52 5.69
C ALA A 131 -4.53 -6.80 5.70
N CYS A 132 -5.84 -6.69 5.45
CA CYS A 132 -6.73 -7.86 5.39
C CYS A 132 -6.43 -8.80 4.23
N VAL A 133 -6.03 -8.28 3.07
CA VAL A 133 -5.64 -9.09 1.91
C VAL A 133 -4.37 -9.88 2.23
N LEU A 134 -3.36 -9.25 2.84
CA LEU A 134 -2.15 -9.94 3.28
C LEU A 134 -2.45 -10.97 4.39
N ASP A 135 -3.26 -10.62 5.38
CA ASP A 135 -3.73 -11.55 6.41
C ASP A 135 -4.38 -12.81 5.81
N THR A 136 -5.17 -12.64 4.75
CA THR A 136 -5.83 -13.75 4.07
C THR A 136 -4.85 -14.63 3.30
N MET A 137 -3.82 -14.05 2.69
CA MET A 137 -2.91 -14.77 1.78
C MET A 137 -1.72 -15.42 2.46
N CYS A 138 -1.32 -14.96 3.66
CA CYS A 138 -0.04 -15.31 4.26
C CYS A 138 -0.21 -16.23 5.48
N SER A 139 0.56 -17.33 5.56
CA SER A 139 0.48 -18.26 6.68
C SER A 139 1.03 -17.68 7.98
N ASN A 140 1.98 -16.75 7.89
CA ASN A 140 2.60 -16.04 9.01
C ASN A 140 1.92 -14.69 9.32
N ARG A 141 0.61 -14.59 9.08
CA ARG A 141 -0.19 -13.37 9.33
C ARG A 141 -0.14 -12.89 10.79
N ASP A 142 -0.03 -13.79 11.76
CA ASP A 142 0.04 -13.41 13.17
C ASP A 142 1.31 -12.56 13.46
N ASP A 143 2.41 -12.85 12.77
CA ASP A 143 3.65 -12.07 12.86
C ASP A 143 3.47 -10.66 12.27
N MET A 144 2.70 -10.55 11.18
CA MET A 144 2.37 -9.27 10.54
C MET A 144 1.66 -8.33 11.53
N TRP A 145 0.70 -8.85 12.29
CA TRP A 145 -0.02 -8.07 13.31
C TRP A 145 0.86 -7.75 14.53
N ALA A 146 1.97 -8.45 14.76
CA ALA A 146 2.88 -8.13 15.85
C ALA A 146 3.84 -6.97 15.54
N LEU A 147 4.04 -6.63 14.25
CA LEU A 147 5.00 -5.65 13.77
C LEU A 147 4.82 -4.26 14.41
N LYS A 148 5.91 -3.51 14.45
CA LYS A 148 5.94 -2.06 14.67
C LYS A 148 6.08 -1.35 13.32
N ALA A 149 5.71 -0.07 13.28
CA ALA A 149 5.97 0.76 12.11
C ALA A 149 7.47 0.76 11.78
N GLY A 150 7.80 0.50 10.51
CA GLY A 150 9.16 0.39 9.98
C GLY A 150 9.79 -1.00 10.07
N ASP A 151 9.17 -1.96 10.76
CA ASP A 151 9.66 -3.34 10.76
C ASP A 151 9.53 -3.95 9.36
N THR A 152 10.50 -4.81 9.00
CA THR A 152 10.48 -5.59 7.77
C THR A 152 9.85 -6.95 8.03
N TRP A 153 9.02 -7.39 7.11
CA TRP A 153 8.33 -8.67 7.12
C TRP A 153 8.25 -9.23 5.71
N HIS A 154 8.03 -10.54 5.57
CA HIS A 154 7.77 -11.16 4.28
C HIS A 154 6.53 -12.05 4.39
N CYS A 155 5.74 -12.10 3.32
CA CYS A 155 4.55 -12.93 3.28
C CYS A 155 4.95 -14.37 2.94
N GLU A 156 4.72 -15.30 3.86
CA GLU A 156 4.74 -16.73 3.55
C GLU A 156 3.44 -17.06 2.81
N MET A 157 3.40 -16.82 1.49
CA MET A 157 2.17 -17.00 0.71
C MET A 157 1.66 -18.44 0.77
N GLU A 158 0.42 -18.60 1.20
CA GLU A 158 -0.31 -19.85 1.22
C GLU A 158 -1.27 -19.94 0.03
N TYR A 159 -1.16 -20.99 -0.78
CA TYR A 159 -2.05 -21.17 -1.92
C TYR A 159 -3.53 -21.27 -1.52
N ALA A 160 -3.83 -21.87 -0.37
CA ALA A 160 -5.19 -21.94 0.15
C ALA A 160 -5.74 -20.55 0.49
N GLY A 161 -4.93 -19.70 1.14
CA GLY A 161 -5.26 -18.30 1.42
C GLY A 161 -5.50 -17.48 0.16
N PHE A 162 -4.58 -17.58 -0.82
CA PHE A 162 -4.76 -16.92 -2.13
C PHE A 162 -6.03 -17.40 -2.86
N LYS A 163 -6.30 -18.72 -2.84
CA LYS A 163 -7.52 -19.27 -3.43
C LYS A 163 -8.78 -18.76 -2.73
N LYS A 164 -8.75 -18.62 -1.40
CA LYS A 164 -9.84 -18.04 -0.61
C LYS A 164 -10.12 -16.60 -1.05
N LEU A 165 -9.07 -15.78 -1.14
CA LEU A 165 -9.17 -14.40 -1.62
C LEU A 165 -9.75 -14.34 -3.04
N TYR A 166 -9.22 -15.16 -3.96
CA TYR A 166 -9.72 -15.26 -5.33
C TYR A 166 -11.22 -15.61 -5.39
N GLN A 167 -11.65 -16.58 -4.58
CA GLN A 167 -13.06 -16.97 -4.50
C GLN A 167 -13.93 -15.85 -3.92
N TRP A 168 -13.47 -15.15 -2.87
CA TRP A 168 -14.17 -14.01 -2.30
C TRP A 168 -14.39 -12.91 -3.34
N ILE A 169 -13.36 -12.55 -4.11
CA ILE A 169 -13.45 -11.54 -5.16
C ILE A 169 -14.47 -11.93 -6.24
N LEU A 170 -14.45 -13.19 -6.67
CA LEU A 170 -15.35 -13.67 -7.73
C LEU A 170 -16.81 -13.77 -7.26
N ASN A 171 -17.03 -14.24 -6.03
CA ASN A 171 -18.36 -14.58 -5.55
C ASN A 171 -19.01 -13.46 -4.73
N LYS A 172 -18.24 -12.45 -4.29
CA LYS A 172 -18.68 -11.36 -3.41
C LYS A 172 -19.26 -11.83 -2.07
N GLU A 173 -18.96 -13.06 -1.68
CA GLU A 173 -19.35 -13.68 -0.42
C GLU A 173 -18.10 -14.21 0.26
N TRP A 174 -17.96 -13.95 1.56
CA TRP A 174 -16.85 -14.49 2.34
C TRP A 174 -17.07 -16.00 2.50
N PRO A 175 -16.14 -16.86 2.04
CA PRO A 175 -16.32 -18.28 2.21
C PRO A 175 -16.11 -18.66 3.69
N ASP A 176 -17.13 -19.31 4.25
CA ASP A 176 -17.14 -19.89 5.59
C ASP A 176 -15.91 -20.77 5.88
#